data_AF-A0A662DRT3-F1
#
_entry.id   AF-A0A662DRT3-F1
#
_cell.length_a   1.000
_cell.length_b   1.000
_cell.length_c   1.000
_cell.angle_alpha   90.00
_cell.angle_beta   90.00
_cell.angle_gamma   90.00
#
_symmetry.space_group_name_H-M   'P 1'
#
loop_
_entity.id
_entity.type
_entity.pdbx_description
1 polymer ?
#
loop_
_entity_poly.entity_id
_entity_poly.type
_entity_poly.pdbx_seq_one_letter_code
_entity_poly.pdbx_strand_id
1 'polypeptide(L)'
;MGRGSTLVGVTELRNDFPAGVLTGDAASQVLALAKTQQFALPAANCIGSNSMNAVMETAGKVNSPVIIQFSSSGAAFIAGKAVPASGDEASILGSVAGAKHVRSMAEAYGARVIL
;
A
#
# COMPACT_ATOMS: atom_id res chain seq x y z
N MET A 1 47.94 -9.97 -0.45
CA MET A 1 47.81 -9.16 0.77
C MET A 1 46.48 -8.43 0.71
N GLY A 2 45.53 -8.85 1.54
CA GLY A 2 44.19 -8.26 1.58
C GLY A 2 44.15 -6.93 2.33
N ARG A 3 43.31 -6.03 1.84
CA ARG A 3 42.54 -5.01 2.57
C ARG A 3 41.26 -4.87 1.73
N GLY A 4 40.11 -5.39 2.14
CA GLY A 4 39.41 -5.05 3.37
C GLY A 4 38.08 -4.47 2.91
N SER A 5 37.10 -5.35 2.76
CA SER A 5 35.69 -5.03 2.50
C SER A 5 35.23 -3.98 3.50
N THR A 6 35.05 -2.74 3.04
CA THR A 6 34.31 -1.75 3.83
C THR A 6 32.89 -1.78 3.30
N LEU A 7 32.06 -2.55 3.99
CA LEU A 7 30.61 -2.42 3.96
C LEU A 7 30.27 -0.95 4.24
N VAL A 8 30.11 -0.15 3.19
CA VAL A 8 29.43 1.15 3.32
C VAL A 8 27.98 0.80 3.66
N GLY A 9 27.59 1.23 4.84
CA GLY A 9 26.43 0.75 5.58
C GLY A 9 25.08 0.91 4.88
N VAL A 10 24.14 0.13 5.39
CA VAL A 10 22.73 -0.02 5.00
C VAL A 10 21.90 1.24 5.29
N THR A 11 22.41 2.45 5.00
CA THR A 11 21.88 3.69 5.60
C THR A 11 21.41 4.77 4.63
N GLU A 12 21.28 4.47 3.35
CA GLU A 12 20.43 5.25 2.44
C GLU A 12 19.32 4.30 1.97
N LEU A 13 18.28 4.21 2.80
CA LEU A 13 17.02 3.51 2.53
C LEU A 13 16.56 3.92 1.12
N ARG A 14 16.71 3.05 0.12
CA ARG A 14 16.35 3.32 -1.28
C ARG A 14 14.88 3.75 -1.37
N ASN A 15 14.66 5.06 -1.33
CA ASN A 15 13.40 5.74 -1.56
C ASN A 15 13.21 5.98 -3.07
N ASP A 16 13.41 4.94 -3.87
CA ASP A 16 13.35 4.99 -5.34
C ASP A 16 11.94 5.39 -5.85
N PHE A 17 10.95 5.32 -4.96
CA PHE A 17 9.56 5.71 -5.21
C PHE A 17 9.10 6.76 -4.19
N PRO A 18 8.27 7.73 -4.58
CA PRO A 18 7.70 8.68 -3.64
C PRO A 18 6.76 7.98 -2.65
N ALA A 19 6.65 8.50 -1.43
CA ALA A 19 5.58 8.10 -0.52
C ALA A 19 4.22 8.52 -1.10
N GLY A 20 3.17 7.78 -0.77
CA GLY A 20 1.83 7.96 -1.32
C GLY A 20 1.35 6.75 -2.12
N VAL A 21 0.28 6.98 -2.89
CA VAL A 21 -0.30 5.97 -3.79
C VAL A 21 0.48 5.93 -5.09
N LEU A 22 1.04 4.77 -5.42
CA LEU A 22 1.80 4.52 -6.64
C LEU A 22 0.86 4.06 -7.75
N THR A 23 0.94 4.73 -8.90
CA THR A 23 0.13 4.44 -10.08
C THR A 23 0.99 4.38 -11.35
N GLY A 24 0.48 3.78 -12.41
CA GLY A 24 1.14 3.75 -13.72
C GLY A 24 2.53 3.12 -13.66
N ASP A 25 3.52 3.80 -14.23
CA ASP A 25 4.90 3.30 -14.32
C ASP A 25 5.53 3.01 -12.96
N ALA A 26 5.23 3.81 -11.93
CA ALA A 26 5.76 3.59 -10.59
C ALA A 26 5.34 2.23 -10.01
N ALA A 27 4.07 1.84 -10.18
CA ALA A 27 3.59 0.53 -9.74
C ALA A 27 4.27 -0.61 -10.53
N SER A 28 4.40 -0.46 -11.86
CA SER A 28 5.09 -1.44 -12.71
C SER A 28 6.56 -1.61 -12.35
N GLN A 29 7.25 -0.52 -12.02
CA GLN A 29 8.66 -0.52 -11.60
C GLN A 29 8.85 -1.20 -10.24
N VAL A 30 7.96 -0.97 -9.26
CA VAL A 30 7.98 -1.70 -7.99
C VAL A 30 7.85 -3.21 -8.21
N LEU A 31 6.93 -3.64 -9.08
CA LEU A 31 6.75 -5.07 -9.39
C LEU A 31 7.95 -5.65 -10.15
N ALA A 32 8.58 -4.88 -11.03
CA ALA A 32 9.82 -5.28 -11.70
C ALA A 32 10.97 -5.42 -10.70
N LEU A 33 11.12 -4.47 -9.76
CA LEU A 33 12.10 -4.53 -8.69
C LEU A 33 11.89 -5.77 -7.82
N ALA A 34 10.65 -6.07 -7.45
CA ALA A 34 10.30 -7.27 -6.67
C ALA A 34 10.76 -8.57 -7.37
N LYS A 35 10.59 -8.65 -8.70
CA LYS A 35 11.10 -9.77 -9.51
C LYS A 35 12.63 -9.80 -9.53
N THR A 36 13.31 -8.68 -9.78
CA THR A 36 14.78 -8.65 -9.85
C THR A 36 15.44 -8.96 -8.50
N GLN A 37 14.86 -8.46 -7.41
CA GLN A 37 15.39 -8.61 -6.05
C GLN A 37 14.80 -9.81 -5.28
N GLN A 38 13.95 -10.61 -5.93
CA GLN A 38 13.38 -11.84 -5.38
C GLN A 38 12.60 -11.65 -4.07
N PHE A 39 11.75 -10.63 -3.99
CA PHE A 39 10.80 -10.46 -2.89
C PHE A 39 9.36 -10.37 -3.39
N ALA A 40 8.41 -10.51 -2.48
CA ALA A 40 6.98 -10.36 -2.74
C ALA A 40 6.41 -9.17 -1.96
N LEU A 41 5.36 -8.56 -2.51
CA LEU A 41 4.59 -7.52 -1.81
C LEU A 41 3.45 -8.17 -1.04
N PRO A 42 3.23 -7.84 0.24
CA PRO A 42 2.01 -8.20 0.92
C PRO A 42 0.82 -7.44 0.31
N ALA A 43 -0.29 -8.16 0.07
CA ALA A 43 -1.56 -7.59 -0.36
C ALA A 43 -2.62 -7.80 0.72
N ALA A 44 -2.98 -6.73 1.42
CA ALA A 44 -3.85 -6.80 2.59
C ALA A 44 -5.28 -6.35 2.24
N ASN A 45 -6.24 -7.25 2.46
CA ASN A 45 -7.66 -6.89 2.45
C ASN A 45 -7.96 -5.93 3.60
N CYS A 46 -8.50 -4.76 3.28
CA CYS A 46 -8.93 -3.77 4.26
C CYS A 46 -10.45 -3.59 4.23
N ILE A 47 -11.02 -3.26 5.39
CA ILE A 47 -12.48 -3.10 5.58
C ILE A 47 -12.84 -1.80 6.31
N GLY A 48 -11.87 -0.93 6.59
CA GLY A 48 -12.11 0.30 7.34
C GLY A 48 -10.82 1.07 7.58
N SER A 49 -10.95 2.33 8.01
CA SER A 49 -9.82 3.24 8.24
C SER A 49 -8.80 2.66 9.21
N ASN A 50 -9.24 1.97 10.26
CA ASN A 50 -8.38 1.25 11.20
C ASN A 50 -7.47 0.22 10.50
N SER A 51 -8.03 -0.67 9.66
CA SER A 51 -7.25 -1.67 8.91
C SER A 51 -6.31 -1.04 7.88
N MET A 52 -6.77 -0.01 7.16
CA MET A 52 -5.93 0.74 6.20
C MET A 52 -4.75 1.41 6.90
N ASN A 53 -5.00 2.05 8.04
CA ASN A 53 -3.98 2.72 8.85
C ASN A 53 -2.93 1.73 9.36
N ALA A 54 -3.34 0.57 9.87
CA ALA A 54 -2.41 -0.45 10.35
C ALA A 54 -1.46 -0.95 9.24
N VAL A 55 -1.98 -1.12 8.02
CA VAL A 55 -1.17 -1.51 6.86
C VAL A 55 -0.19 -0.40 6.46
N MET A 56 -0.66 0.84 6.35
CA MET A 56 0.21 1.99 6.01
C MET A 56 1.28 2.24 7.08
N GLU A 57 0.92 2.16 8.36
CA GLU A 57 1.85 2.30 9.48
C GLU A 57 2.94 1.23 9.43
N THR A 58 2.56 -0.02 9.20
CA THR A 58 3.52 -1.12 9.11
C THR A 58 4.44 -0.93 7.92
N ALA A 59 3.89 -0.61 6.74
CA ALA A 59 4.65 -0.40 5.51
C ALA A 59 5.66 0.75 5.63
N GLY A 60 5.25 1.87 6.22
CA GLY A 60 6.13 3.00 6.52
C GLY A 60 7.24 2.62 7.50
N LYS A 61 6.91 1.94 8.60
CA LYS A 61 7.89 1.51 9.63
C LYS A 61 8.97 0.58 9.09
N VAL A 62 8.62 -0.38 8.24
CA VAL A 62 9.57 -1.33 7.67
C VAL A 62 10.17 -0.85 6.33
N ASN A 63 9.83 0.37 5.91
CA ASN A 63 10.20 0.97 4.62
C ASN A 63 10.02 0.00 3.44
N SER A 64 8.85 -0.62 3.33
CA SER A 64 8.54 -1.59 2.28
C SER A 64 7.28 -1.18 1.51
N PRO A 65 7.24 -1.33 0.18
CA PRO A 65 6.01 -1.18 -0.59
C PRO A 65 4.96 -2.24 -0.20
N VAL A 66 3.69 -1.85 -0.27
CA VAL A 66 2.54 -2.70 0.09
C VAL A 66 1.39 -2.52 -0.91
N ILE A 67 0.53 -3.53 -1.02
CA ILE A 67 -0.74 -3.43 -1.74
C ILE A 67 -1.87 -3.36 -0.69
N ILE A 68 -2.69 -2.32 -0.75
CA ILE A 68 -3.99 -2.31 -0.06
C ILE A 68 -5.03 -2.71 -1.09
N GLN A 69 -5.89 -3.67 -0.76
CA GLN A 69 -6.99 -4.06 -1.63
C GLN A 69 -8.31 -4.16 -0.86
N PHE A 70 -9.41 -4.02 -1.59
CA PHE A 70 -10.75 -4.18 -1.06
C PHE A 70 -11.42 -5.34 -1.80
N SER A 71 -11.87 -6.35 -1.07
CA SER A 71 -12.82 -7.32 -1.63
C SER A 71 -14.18 -6.66 -1.82
N SER A 72 -15.06 -7.22 -2.66
CA SER A 72 -16.42 -6.66 -2.85
C SER A 72 -17.17 -6.53 -1.50
N SER A 73 -17.10 -7.56 -0.65
CA SER A 73 -17.73 -7.52 0.67
C SER A 73 -17.03 -6.57 1.65
N GLY A 74 -15.71 -6.43 1.56
CA GLY A 74 -14.94 -5.48 2.37
C GLY A 74 -15.24 -4.03 2.00
N ALA A 75 -15.34 -3.74 0.71
CA ALA A 75 -15.78 -2.44 0.21
C ALA A 75 -17.21 -2.12 0.65
N ALA A 76 -18.16 -3.05 0.48
CA ALA A 76 -19.52 -2.86 1.00
C ALA A 76 -19.56 -2.61 2.52
N PHE A 77 -18.65 -3.25 3.28
CA PHE A 77 -18.51 -2.98 4.71
C PHE A 77 -18.00 -1.56 4.99
N ILE A 78 -17.07 -1.03 4.19
CA ILE A 78 -16.60 0.36 4.28
C ILE A 78 -17.74 1.36 4.03
N ALA A 79 -18.63 1.09 3.07
CA ALA A 79 -19.81 1.93 2.84
C ALA A 79 -20.81 1.88 4.00
N GLY A 80 -20.76 0.81 4.80
CA GLY A 80 -21.65 0.55 5.92
C GLY A 80 -22.76 -0.43 5.54
N LYS A 81 -22.96 -1.48 6.35
CA LYS A 81 -23.94 -2.54 6.07
C LYS A 81 -25.40 -2.07 5.97
N ALA A 82 -25.71 -0.89 6.48
CA ALA A 82 -27.05 -0.31 6.48
C ALA A 82 -27.22 0.80 5.43
N VAL A 83 -26.24 1.02 4.55
CA VAL A 83 -26.36 2.01 3.47
C VAL A 83 -27.50 1.58 2.53
N PRO A 84 -28.43 2.48 2.17
CA PRO A 84 -29.52 2.15 1.25
C PRO A 84 -28.98 2.10 -0.18
N ALA A 85 -28.42 0.95 -0.57
CA ALA A 85 -27.79 0.72 -1.86
C ALA A 85 -28.26 -0.61 -2.47
N SER A 86 -28.25 -0.73 -3.79
CA SER A 86 -28.69 -1.94 -4.50
C SER A 86 -27.57 -2.56 -5.36
N GLY A 87 -27.57 -3.88 -5.49
CA GLY A 87 -26.52 -4.61 -6.23
C GLY A 87 -25.13 -4.27 -5.70
N ASP A 88 -24.22 -3.88 -6.60
CA ASP A 88 -22.82 -3.56 -6.27
C ASP A 88 -22.59 -2.11 -5.80
N GLU A 89 -23.63 -1.29 -5.69
CA GLU A 89 -23.51 0.14 -5.37
C GLU A 89 -22.80 0.38 -4.03
N ALA A 90 -23.09 -0.43 -2.99
CA ALA A 90 -22.38 -0.36 -1.70
C ALA A 90 -20.87 -0.62 -1.87
N SER A 91 -20.51 -1.61 -2.67
CA SER A 91 -19.11 -1.95 -2.97
C SER A 91 -18.40 -0.82 -3.72
N ILE A 92 -19.08 -0.19 -4.68
CA ILE A 92 -18.54 0.95 -5.44
C ILE A 92 -18.29 2.15 -4.50
N LEU A 93 -19.32 2.55 -3.73
CA LEU A 93 -19.23 3.66 -2.78
C LEU A 93 -18.10 3.45 -1.76
N GLY A 94 -18.04 2.24 -1.18
CA GLY A 94 -17.05 1.91 -0.17
C GLY A 94 -15.63 1.79 -0.74
N SER A 95 -15.47 1.29 -1.97
CA SER A 95 -14.16 1.25 -2.64
C SER A 95 -13.63 2.66 -2.89
N VAL A 96 -14.49 3.58 -3.36
CA VAL A 96 -14.12 4.98 -3.58
C VAL A 96 -13.81 5.69 -2.26
N ALA A 97 -14.59 5.45 -1.21
CA ALA A 97 -14.34 6.01 0.12
C ALA A 97 -13.01 5.51 0.71
N GLY A 98 -12.76 4.19 0.63
CA GLY A 98 -11.49 3.59 1.05
C GLY A 98 -10.31 4.13 0.25
N ALA A 99 -10.45 4.26 -1.07
CA ALA A 99 -9.40 4.80 -1.93
C ALA A 99 -9.05 6.25 -1.61
N LYS A 100 -10.07 7.08 -1.29
CA LYS A 100 -9.84 8.45 -0.82
C LYS A 100 -9.06 8.47 0.49
N HIS A 101 -9.41 7.60 1.45
CA HIS A 101 -8.70 7.49 2.73
C HIS A 101 -7.22 7.12 2.52
N VAL A 102 -6.93 6.07 1.75
CA VAL A 102 -5.55 5.65 1.45
C VAL A 102 -4.79 6.76 0.74
N ARG A 103 -5.38 7.41 -0.26
CA ARG A 103 -4.75 8.50 -1.01
C ARG A 103 -4.40 9.70 -0.12
N SER A 104 -5.28 10.07 0.80
CA SER A 104 -5.05 11.19 1.71
C SER A 104 -4.00 10.89 2.77
N MET A 105 -3.83 9.62 3.16
CA MET A 105 -3.03 9.26 4.33
C MET A 105 -1.67 8.62 4.00
N ALA A 106 -1.51 7.96 2.85
CA ALA A 106 -0.31 7.17 2.56
C ALA A 106 0.99 7.99 2.66
N GLU A 107 1.00 9.23 2.16
CA GLU A 107 2.17 10.12 2.26
C GLU A 107 2.48 10.49 3.72
N ALA A 108 1.46 10.76 4.53
CA ALA A 108 1.63 11.09 5.95
C ALA A 108 2.21 9.92 6.76
N TYR A 109 1.96 8.68 6.34
CA TYR A 109 2.59 7.48 6.90
C TYR A 109 3.99 7.20 6.35
N GLY A 110 4.46 7.96 5.36
CA GLY A 110 5.67 7.62 4.60
C GLY A 110 5.55 6.30 3.84
N ALA A 111 4.32 5.85 3.57
CA ALA A 111 4.03 4.54 3.02
C ALA A 111 3.95 4.59 1.48
N ARG A 112 4.37 3.50 0.83
CA ARG A 112 4.31 3.30 -0.62
C ARG A 112 3.25 2.27 -0.94
N VAL A 113 2.08 2.73 -1.36
CA VAL A 113 0.90 1.87 -1.51
C VAL A 113 0.54 1.74 -2.98
N ILE A 114 0.44 0.51 -3.48
CA ILE A 114 -0.29 0.23 -4.73
C ILE A 114 -1.74 -0.01 -4.35
N LEU A 115 -2.66 0.62 -5.08
CA LEU A 115 -4.10 0.57 -4.85
C LEU A 115 -4.84 0.40 -6.18
#